data_AF-A0A4Z1C536-F1
#
_entry.id   AF-A0A4Z1C536-F1
#
_cell.length_a   1.000
_cell.length_b   1.000
_cell.length_c   1.000
_cell.angle_alpha   90.00
_cell.angle_beta   90.00
_cell.angle_gamma   90.00
#
_symmetry.space_group_name_H-M   'P 1'
#
loop_
_entity.id
_entity.type
_entity.pdbx_description
1 polymer ?
#
loop_
_entity_poly.entity_id
_entity_poly.type
_entity_poly.pdbx_seq_one_letter_code
_entity_poly.pdbx_strand_id
1 'polypeptide(L)'
;MARLRRGWVGIFVTTGVFSKQAQVEVIDDQYPLVLVPGLKLAREVIRMAELSFEGDVGALLDTIVDSYEGEVTSRRPEEILSQA
;
A
#
# COMPACT_ATOMS: atom_id res chain seq x y z
N MET A 1 -4.04 -14.49 0.99
CA MET A 1 -5.12 -14.32 1.98
C MET A 1 -4.80 -14.84 3.37
N ALA A 2 -4.02 -15.92 3.51
CA ALA A 2 -3.81 -16.68 4.76
C ALA A 2 -3.23 -15.92 5.99
N ARG A 3 -3.02 -14.59 5.92
CA ARG A 3 -2.46 -13.79 7.04
C ARG A 3 -3.48 -12.86 7.72
N LEU A 4 -4.65 -12.62 7.11
CA LEU A 4 -5.67 -11.74 7.71
C LEU A 4 -6.45 -12.46 8.81
N ARG A 5 -6.60 -11.79 9.96
CA ARG A 5 -7.47 -12.23 11.07
C ARG A 5 -8.81 -11.49 11.01
N ARG A 6 -9.80 -11.96 11.79
CA ARG A 6 -11.11 -11.30 11.87
C ARG A 6 -10.95 -9.82 12.27
N GLY A 7 -11.59 -8.93 11.52
CA GLY A 7 -11.52 -7.49 11.74
C GLY A 7 -10.34 -6.80 11.06
N TRP A 8 -9.47 -7.53 10.34
CA TRP A 8 -8.36 -6.95 9.60
C TRP A 8 -8.75 -6.68 8.14
N VAL A 9 -8.13 -5.65 7.57
CA VAL A 9 -8.24 -5.30 6.14
C VAL A 9 -6.84 -5.37 5.54
N GLY A 10 -6.74 -5.89 4.32
CA GLY A 10 -5.49 -5.90 3.57
C GLY A 10 -5.48 -4.88 2.43
N ILE A 11 -4.29 -4.50 1.99
CA ILE A 11 -4.10 -3.65 0.81
C ILE A 11 -3.08 -4.35 -0.09
N PHE A 12 -3.38 -4.44 -1.39
CA PHE A 12 -2.42 -4.91 -2.38
C PHE A 12 -2.09 -3.76 -3.34
N VAL A 13 -0.81 -3.40 -3.42
CA VAL A 13 -0.30 -2.33 -4.28
C VAL A 13 0.59 -2.96 -5.35
N THR A 14 0.40 -2.57 -6.61
CA THR A 14 1.24 -3.03 -7.73
C THR A 14 1.45 -1.91 -8.74
N THR A 15 2.58 -1.95 -9.44
CA THR A 15 2.86 -1.10 -10.60
C THR A 15 2.10 -1.57 -11.85
N GLY A 16 1.58 -2.80 -11.85
CA GLY A 16 0.83 -3.40 -12.95
C GLY A 16 -0.69 -3.32 -12.78
N VAL A 17 -1.37 -4.35 -13.26
CA VAL A 17 -2.83 -4.50 -13.21
C VAL A 17 -3.23 -5.80 -12.50
N PHE A 18 -4.46 -5.87 -12.01
CA PHE A 18 -5.03 -7.09 -11.47
C PHE A 18 -5.78 -7.85 -12.57
N SER A 19 -5.65 -9.18 -12.59
CA SER A 19 -6.42 -10.01 -13.52
C SER A 19 -7.92 -9.88 -13.22
N LYS A 20 -8.76 -10.10 -14.25
CA LYS A 20 -10.22 -10.10 -14.07
C LYS A 20 -10.63 -11.15 -13.03
N GLN A 21 -10.05 -12.34 -13.10
CA GLN A 21 -10.35 -13.44 -12.16
C GLN A 21 -10.06 -13.04 -10.71
N ALA A 22 -8.90 -12.42 -10.45
CA ALA A 22 -8.56 -11.97 -9.10
C ALA A 22 -9.53 -10.89 -8.58
N GLN A 23 -10.02 -10.00 -9.45
CA GLN A 23 -11.00 -8.99 -9.06
C GLN A 23 -12.37 -9.61 -8.76
N VAL A 24 -12.79 -10.60 -9.56
CA VAL A 24 -14.04 -11.34 -9.34
C VAL A 24 -13.98 -12.08 -8.00
N GLU A 25 -12.89 -12.80 -7.72
CA GLU A 25 -12.71 -13.50 -6.43
C GLU A 25 -12.76 -12.54 -5.24
N VAL A 26 -12.12 -11.37 -5.35
CA VAL A 26 -12.18 -10.36 -4.28
C VAL A 26 -13.61 -9.90 -3.98
N ILE A 27 -14.44 -9.75 -5.01
CA ILE A 27 -15.83 -9.30 -4.88
C ILE A 27 -16.71 -10.44 -4.38
N ASP A 28 -16.68 -11.59 -5.05
CA ASP A 28 -17.58 -12.71 -4.82
C ASP A 28 -17.31 -13.38 -3.47
N ASP A 29 -16.04 -13.56 -3.10
CA ASP A 29 -15.64 -14.13 -1.81
C ASP A 29 -15.59 -13.08 -0.68
N GLN A 30 -16.00 -11.83 -0.98
CA GLN A 30 -16.06 -10.71 -0.03
C GLN A 30 -14.75 -10.49 0.73
N TYR A 31 -13.64 -10.56 0.00
CA TYR A 31 -12.33 -10.37 0.57
C TYR A 31 -12.15 -8.92 1.05
N PRO A 32 -11.74 -8.69 2.32
CA PRO A 32 -11.55 -7.35 2.85
C PRO A 32 -10.21 -6.78 2.36
N LEU A 33 -10.11 -6.55 1.05
CA LEU A 33 -8.92 -6.09 0.36
C LEU A 33 -9.18 -4.82 -0.43
N VAL A 34 -8.26 -3.86 -0.31
CA VAL A 34 -8.17 -2.72 -1.22
C VAL A 34 -7.14 -3.03 -2.30
N LEU A 35 -7.57 -2.97 -3.56
CA LEU A 35 -6.70 -3.12 -4.73
C LEU A 35 -6.23 -1.76 -5.22
N VAL A 36 -4.91 -1.55 -5.28
CA VAL A 36 -4.28 -0.32 -5.80
C VAL A 36 -3.49 -0.66 -7.07
N PRO A 37 -4.10 -0.48 -8.26
CA PRO A 37 -3.43 -0.75 -9.53
C PRO A 37 -2.46 0.38 -9.90
N GLY A 38 -1.60 0.12 -10.89
CA GLY A 38 -0.53 1.02 -11.31
C GLY A 38 -0.99 2.45 -11.65
N LEU A 39 -2.15 2.62 -12.30
CA LEU A 39 -2.68 3.96 -12.59
C LEU A 39 -3.03 4.73 -11.31
N LYS A 40 -3.60 4.06 -10.32
CA LYS A 40 -3.94 4.69 -9.03
C LYS A 40 -2.68 5.00 -8.25
N LEU A 41 -1.71 4.08 -8.23
CA LEU A 41 -0.40 4.28 -7.63
C LEU A 41 0.31 5.50 -8.23
N ALA A 42 0.41 5.56 -9.57
CA ALA A 42 1.09 6.66 -10.26
C ALA A 42 0.46 8.03 -9.96
N ARG A 43 -0.88 8.10 -9.96
CA ARG A 43 -1.59 9.35 -9.61
C ARG A 43 -1.30 9.80 -8.18
N GLU A 44 -1.28 8.86 -7.24
CA GLU A 44 -1.01 9.21 -5.84
C GLU A 44 0.45 9.62 -5.63
N VAL A 45 1.41 8.95 -6.29
CA VAL A 45 2.83 9.30 -6.23
C VAL A 45 3.07 10.71 -6.80
N ILE A 46 2.49 11.02 -7.95
CA ILE A 46 2.59 12.37 -8.54
C ILE A 46 1.99 13.41 -7.58
N ARG A 47 0.80 13.14 -7.03
CA ARG A 47 0.16 14.03 -6.06
C ARG A 47 1.04 14.25 -4.81
N MET A 48 1.65 13.21 -4.27
CA MET A 48 2.55 13.33 -3.11
C MET A 48 3.79 14.17 -3.45
N ALA A 49 4.37 13.99 -4.63
CA ALA A 49 5.50 14.79 -5.08
C ALA A 49 5.11 16.27 -5.26
N GLU A 50 3.94 16.56 -5.84
CA GLU A 50 3.42 17.92 -5.98
C GLU A 50 3.22 18.61 -4.61
N LEU A 51 2.75 17.86 -3.61
CA LEU A 51 2.43 18.42 -2.29
C LEU A 51 3.67 18.68 -1.42
N SER A 52 4.72 17.85 -1.56
CA SER A 52 5.82 17.82 -0.58
C SER A 52 7.22 17.91 -1.17
N PHE A 53 7.37 17.81 -2.51
CA PHE A 53 8.66 17.71 -3.20
C PHE A 53 8.73 18.58 -4.46
N GLU A 54 7.95 19.65 -4.54
CA GLU A 54 7.92 20.58 -5.70
C GLU A 54 7.63 19.88 -7.05
N GLY A 55 6.92 18.74 -7.00
CA GLY A 55 6.64 17.91 -8.18
C GLY A 55 7.78 16.96 -8.56
N ASP A 56 8.89 16.96 -7.83
CA ASP A 56 10.02 16.05 -8.06
C ASP A 56 9.75 14.66 -7.47
N VAL A 57 9.37 13.73 -8.33
CA VAL A 57 9.18 12.32 -7.97
C VAL A 57 10.50 11.66 -7.58
N GLY A 58 11.63 12.06 -8.16
CA GLY A 58 12.95 11.53 -7.81
C GLY A 58 13.30 11.83 -6.36
N ALA A 59 13.13 13.09 -5.94
CA ALA A 59 13.38 13.50 -4.55
C ALA A 59 12.49 12.75 -3.54
N LEU A 60 11.22 12.49 -3.89
CA LEU A 60 10.32 11.64 -3.10
C LEU A 60 10.87 10.21 -2.98
N LEU A 61 11.30 9.61 -4.08
CA LEU A 61 11.82 8.24 -4.09
C LEU A 61 13.13 8.12 -3.29
N ASP A 62 14.04 9.09 -3.43
CA ASP A 62 15.29 9.13 -2.67
C ASP A 62 15.00 9.20 -1.16
N THR A 63 14.06 10.05 -0.75
CA THR A 63 13.62 10.17 0.65
C THR A 63 13.04 8.85 1.18
N ILE A 64 12.25 8.13 0.39
CA ILE A 64 11.69 6.82 0.77
C ILE A 64 12.82 5.79 0.93
N VAL A 65 13.78 5.75 0.02
CA VAL A 65 14.92 4.81 0.08
C VAL A 65 15.78 5.08 1.31
N ASP A 66 16.10 6.34 1.57
CA ASP A 66 16.98 6.75 2.67
C ASP A 66 16.35 6.50 4.05
N SER A 67 15.02 6.62 4.16
CA SER A 67 14.29 6.40 5.43
C SER A 67 13.88 4.94 5.68
N TYR A 68 13.81 4.10 4.63
CA TYR A 68 13.20 2.77 4.71
C TYR A 68 13.73 1.90 5.85
N GLU A 69 15.05 1.76 5.98
CA GLU A 69 15.67 0.90 7.00
C GLU A 69 15.31 1.34 8.44
N GLY A 70 15.10 2.65 8.65
CA GLY A 70 14.69 3.20 9.95
C GLY A 70 13.24 2.89 10.32
N GLU A 71 12.38 2.63 9.33
CA GLU A 71 10.95 2.34 9.52
C GLU A 71 10.67 0.83 9.73
N VAL A 72 11.65 -0.03 9.45
CA VAL A 72 11.49 -1.49 9.62
C VAL A 72 11.54 -1.86 11.11
N THR A 73 10.49 -2.53 11.60
CA THR A 73 10.44 -3.01 12.98
C THR A 73 10.01 -4.48 13.08
N SER A 74 10.48 -5.18 14.11
CA SER A 74 10.15 -6.60 14.36
C SER A 74 9.05 -6.72 15.42
N ARG A 75 7.82 -6.38 15.02
CA ARG A 75 6.63 -6.40 15.88
C ARG A 75 5.53 -7.24 15.26
N ARG A 76 4.64 -7.79 16.09
CA ARG A 76 3.43 -8.44 15.56
C ARG A 76 2.47 -7.38 15.01
N PRO A 77 1.70 -7.67 13.95
CA PRO A 77 0.85 -6.64 13.35
C PRO A 77 -0.21 -6.08 14.31
N GLU A 78 -0.72 -6.88 15.25
CA GLU A 78 -1.67 -6.42 16.28
C GLU A 78 -1.12 -5.34 17.23
N GLU A 79 0.21 -5.20 17.35
CA GLU A 79 0.85 -4.22 18.23
C GLU A 79 0.71 -2.77 17.70
N ILE A 80 0.27 -2.58 16.45
CA ILE A 80 -0.04 -1.24 15.91
C ILE A 80 -1.13 -0.52 16.72
N LEU A 81 -2.04 -1.27 17.36
CA LEU A 81 -3.14 -0.70 18.16
C LEU A 81 -2.69 -0.17 19.52
N SER A 82 -1.52 -0.59 20.00
CA SER A 82 -0.96 -0.15 21.29
C SER A 82 -0.12 1.13 21.21
N GLN A 83 -0.05 1.77 20.04
CA GLN A 83 0.72 3.00 19.82
C GLN A 83 -0.11 4.29 19.86
N ALA A 84 -1.34 4.24 20.37
CA ALA A 84 -2.22 5.39 20.55
C ALA A 84 -1.98 6.09 21.90
#